data_AF-A0A0C3DMG4-F1
#
_entry.id   AF-A0A0C3DMG4-F1
#
_cell.length_a   1.000
_cell.length_b   1.000
_cell.length_c   1.000
_cell.angle_alpha   90.00
_cell.angle_beta   90.00
_cell.angle_gamma   90.00
#
_symmetry.space_group_name_H-M   'P 1'
#
loop_
_entity.id
_entity.type
_entity.pdbx_description
1 polymer ?
#
loop_
_entity_poly.entity_id
_entity_poly.type
_entity_poly.pdbx_seq_one_letter_code
_entity_poly.pdbx_strand_id
1 'polypeptide(L)'
;MLVEDDFPLCGEWGWGGVAGVMNILESGRTTPDHLGRRGGFIGTGGSGLIIHHSVLPILSQILRIHASVASPLAPGFPRRPTDIIIQDCLLGVDPLCPAYSHPGRSSSLYSSEGGNLVITSKLVMGHIGSDKSTAVGRAYSPEKWRCGWRHAFHGRGEVVVVPV
;
A
#
# COMPACT_ATOMS: atom_id res chain seq x y z
N MET A 1 -10.40 9.80 0.21
CA MET A 1 -9.22 8.98 -0.15
C MET A 1 -8.25 9.86 -0.91
N LEU A 2 -6.96 9.65 -0.76
CA LEU A 2 -5.90 10.20 -1.61
C LEU A 2 -5.37 9.04 -2.46
N VAL A 3 -5.14 9.28 -3.76
CA VAL A 3 -4.54 8.29 -4.67
C VAL A 3 -3.26 8.87 -5.22
N GLU A 4 -2.16 8.14 -5.06
CA GLU A 4 -0.93 8.40 -5.79
C GLU A 4 -1.06 7.79 -7.19
N ASP A 5 -0.81 8.59 -8.22
CA ASP A 5 -0.84 8.15 -9.61
C ASP A 5 0.30 8.72 -10.44
N ASP A 6 1.39 7.95 -10.56
CA ASP A 6 2.47 8.23 -11.52
C ASP A 6 2.24 7.58 -12.92
N PHE A 7 1.27 6.66 -13.08
CA PHE A 7 1.21 5.76 -14.23
C PHE A 7 -0.20 5.48 -14.76
N PRO A 8 -0.39 5.39 -16.09
CA PRO A 8 -1.71 5.18 -16.65
C PRO A 8 -2.34 3.85 -16.21
N LEU A 9 -3.65 3.88 -15.97
CA LEU A 9 -4.46 2.68 -15.75
C LEU A 9 -4.53 1.81 -17.02
N CYS A 10 -4.64 0.50 -16.81
CA CYS A 10 -4.71 -0.50 -17.86
C CYS A 10 -6.12 -0.61 -18.45
N GLY A 11 -6.57 0.42 -19.16
CA GLY A 11 -7.88 0.45 -19.82
C GLY A 11 -9.06 0.20 -18.87
N GLU A 12 -10.17 -0.30 -19.41
CA GLU A 12 -11.40 -0.54 -18.64
C GLU A 12 -11.25 -1.57 -17.52
N TRP A 13 -10.48 -2.64 -17.75
CA TRP A 13 -10.27 -3.65 -16.72
C TRP A 13 -9.43 -3.12 -15.56
N GLY A 14 -8.50 -2.20 -15.83
CA GLY A 14 -7.75 -1.52 -14.77
C GLY A 14 -8.65 -0.65 -13.91
N TRP A 15 -9.58 0.08 -14.52
CA TRP A 15 -10.65 0.80 -13.82
C TRP A 15 -11.55 -0.12 -12.99
N GLY A 16 -11.91 -1.28 -13.53
CA GLY A 16 -12.63 -2.31 -12.78
C GLY A 16 -11.90 -2.74 -11.50
N GLY A 17 -10.58 -2.87 -11.56
CA GLY A 17 -9.74 -3.13 -10.39
C GLY A 17 -9.75 -2.00 -9.37
N VAL A 18 -9.62 -0.74 -9.81
CA VAL A 18 -9.74 0.45 -8.93
C VAL A 18 -11.09 0.44 -8.22
N ALA A 19 -12.18 0.27 -8.96
CA ALA A 19 -13.54 0.24 -8.42
C ALA A 19 -13.71 -0.92 -7.42
N GLY A 20 -13.19 -2.11 -7.72
CA GLY A 20 -13.22 -3.26 -6.81
C GLY A 20 -12.48 -2.99 -5.50
N VAL A 21 -11.29 -2.38 -5.55
CA VAL A 21 -10.54 -2.00 -4.35
C VAL A 21 -11.30 -0.96 -3.54
N MET A 22 -11.82 0.08 -4.20
CA MET A 22 -12.62 1.11 -3.53
C MET A 22 -13.86 0.50 -2.85
N ASN A 23 -14.58 -0.40 -3.53
CA ASN A 23 -15.74 -1.07 -2.94
C ASN A 23 -15.39 -1.83 -1.65
N ILE A 24 -14.24 -2.52 -1.60
CA ILE A 24 -13.80 -3.23 -0.38
C ILE A 24 -13.37 -2.24 0.71
N LEU A 25 -12.69 -1.14 0.35
CA LEU A 25 -12.30 -0.12 1.32
C LEU A 25 -13.53 0.52 1.97
N GLU A 26 -14.57 0.76 1.17
CA GLU A 26 -15.81 1.41 1.58
C GLU A 26 -16.82 0.45 2.26
N SER A 27 -16.72 -0.86 2.05
CA SER A 27 -17.68 -1.84 2.57
C SER A 27 -17.75 -1.88 4.11
N GLY A 28 -16.71 -1.40 4.79
CA GLY A 28 -16.62 -1.30 6.25
C GLY A 28 -16.89 0.09 6.82
N ARG A 29 -17.41 1.03 6.01
CA ARG A 29 -17.70 2.39 6.47
C ARG A 29 -18.94 2.42 7.35
N THR A 30 -18.74 2.71 8.63
CA THR A 30 -19.85 2.96 9.57
C THR A 30 -20.10 4.45 9.76
N THR A 31 -19.04 5.27 9.69
CA THR A 31 -19.10 6.73 9.67
C THR A 31 -18.05 7.29 8.69
N PRO A 32 -18.08 8.58 8.33
CA PRO A 32 -17.08 9.18 7.46
C PRO A 32 -15.62 8.93 7.91
N ASP A 33 -15.37 8.88 9.22
CA ASP A 33 -14.03 8.73 9.79
C ASP A 33 -13.67 7.28 10.16
N HIS A 34 -14.65 6.38 10.17
CA HIS A 34 -14.48 4.99 10.57
C HIS A 34 -14.60 4.03 9.39
N LEU A 35 -13.44 3.67 8.86
CA LEU A 35 -13.27 2.54 7.95
C LEU A 35 -12.59 1.37 8.65
N GLY A 36 -13.06 0.16 8.33
CA GLY A 36 -12.39 -1.09 8.71
C GLY A 36 -11.03 -1.25 8.02
N ARG A 37 -10.85 -0.74 6.78
CA ARG A 37 -9.59 -0.78 6.02
C ARG A 37 -9.26 0.61 5.49
N ARG A 38 -7.98 0.95 5.46
CA ARG A 38 -7.54 2.35 5.23
C ARG A 38 -6.54 2.51 4.10
N GLY A 39 -6.18 1.41 3.42
CA GLY A 39 -5.16 1.40 2.38
C GLY A 39 -5.53 0.50 1.20
N GLY A 40 -5.35 0.99 -0.01
CA GLY A 40 -5.34 0.21 -1.25
C GLY A 40 -3.98 0.29 -1.95
N PHE A 41 -3.61 -0.72 -2.71
CA PHE A 41 -2.41 -0.69 -3.55
C PHE A 41 -2.64 -1.47 -4.85
N ILE A 42 -2.63 -0.75 -5.97
CA ILE A 42 -3.07 -1.27 -7.27
C ILE A 42 -2.00 -1.19 -8.37
N GLY A 43 -0.89 -0.52 -8.06
CA GLY A 43 0.26 -0.34 -8.95
C GLY A 43 1.51 -1.02 -8.39
N THR A 44 2.65 -0.38 -8.57
CA THR A 44 3.97 -0.90 -8.17
C THR A 44 4.85 0.24 -7.67
N GLY A 45 5.82 -0.05 -6.81
CA GLY A 45 6.62 0.99 -6.16
C GLY A 45 5.74 1.95 -5.36
N GLY A 46 5.93 3.25 -5.53
CA GLY A 46 5.10 4.29 -4.90
C GLY A 46 3.72 4.46 -5.49
N SER A 47 3.46 3.88 -6.66
CA SER A 47 2.31 4.29 -7.45
C SER A 47 1.08 3.43 -7.31
N GLY A 48 -0.09 4.06 -7.37
CA GLY A 48 -1.36 3.38 -7.12
C GLY A 48 -1.61 3.10 -5.64
N LEU A 49 -1.00 3.87 -4.74
CA LEU A 49 -1.33 3.85 -3.32
C LEU A 49 -2.61 4.65 -3.08
N ILE A 50 -3.61 4.01 -2.49
CA ILE A 50 -4.89 4.61 -2.10
C ILE A 50 -4.90 4.71 -0.57
N ILE A 51 -5.02 5.92 -0.02
CA ILE A 51 -4.86 6.17 1.41
C ILE A 51 -6.09 6.88 1.95
N HIS A 52 -6.65 6.37 3.05
CA HIS A 52 -7.70 7.09 3.76
C HIS A 52 -7.15 8.32 4.46
N HIS A 53 -7.89 9.43 4.42
CA HIS A 53 -7.41 10.72 4.94
C HIS A 53 -7.05 10.66 6.44
N SER A 54 -7.73 9.81 7.22
CA SER A 54 -7.44 9.62 8.64
C SER A 54 -6.04 9.04 8.94
N VAL A 55 -5.37 8.50 7.92
CA VAL A 55 -4.00 7.96 8.02
C VAL A 55 -2.94 9.02 7.65
N LEU A 56 -3.32 10.11 6.97
CA LEU A 56 -2.38 11.12 6.47
C LEU A 56 -1.58 11.84 7.57
N PRO A 57 -2.17 12.24 8.73
CA PRO A 57 -1.39 12.88 9.79
C PRO A 57 -0.29 11.95 10.34
N ILE A 58 -0.61 10.66 10.47
CA ILE A 58 0.31 9.61 10.93
C ILE A 58 1.43 9.44 9.91
N LEU A 59 1.10 9.21 8.63
CA LEU A 59 2.10 9.04 7.58
C LEU A 59 3.00 10.26 7.47
N SER A 60 2.44 11.47 7.56
CA SER A 60 3.22 12.71 7.52
C SER A 60 4.25 12.78 8.64
N GLN A 61 3.89 12.33 9.85
CA GLN A 61 4.82 12.30 10.99
C GLN A 61 5.90 11.23 10.80
N ILE A 62 5.50 10.01 10.42
CA ILE A 62 6.43 8.90 10.18
C ILE A 62 7.44 9.26 9.08
N LEU A 63 6.97 9.79 7.95
CA LEU A 63 7.83 10.20 6.84
C LEU A 63 8.81 11.30 7.25
N ARG A 64 8.39 12.26 8.07
CA ARG A 64 9.30 13.28 8.63
C ARG A 64 10.35 12.67 9.56
N ILE A 65 9.97 11.69 10.39
CA ILE A 65 10.91 10.97 11.26
C ILE A 65 11.97 10.24 10.42
N HIS A 66 11.58 9.56 9.35
CA HIS A 66 12.51 8.85 8.46
C HIS A 66 13.37 9.78 7.60
N ALA A 67 12.86 10.96 7.24
CA ALA A 67 13.60 11.94 6.44
C ALA A 67 14.54 12.83 7.27
N SER A 68 14.30 12.97 8.59
CA SER A 68 15.06 13.87 9.46
C SER A 68 16.54 13.48 9.55
N VAL A 69 17.43 14.48 9.44
CA VAL A 69 18.87 14.32 9.70
C VAL A 69 19.11 14.03 11.19
N ALA A 70 18.33 14.66 12.06
CA ALA A 70 18.28 14.38 13.49
C ALA A 70 17.10 13.43 13.77
N SER A 71 17.09 12.27 13.11
CA SER A 71 16.03 11.28 13.31
C SER A 71 16.09 10.72 14.73
N PRO A 72 14.94 10.56 15.42
CA PRO A 72 14.88 9.86 16.71
C PRO A 72 15.06 8.34 16.57
N LEU A 73 15.22 7.81 15.35
CA LEU A 73 15.45 6.39 15.11
C LEU A 73 16.82 5.94 15.62
N ALA A 74 16.92 4.68 16.01
CA ALA A 74 18.16 4.10 16.50
C ALA A 74 19.30 4.26 15.47
N PRO A 75 20.55 4.49 15.92
CA PRO A 75 21.70 4.51 15.03
C PRO A 75 21.79 3.24 14.20
N GLY A 76 21.98 3.38 12.88
CA GLY A 76 22.02 2.25 11.95
C GLY A 76 20.66 1.79 11.42
N PHE A 77 19.55 2.41 11.84
CA PHE A 77 18.26 2.18 11.19
C PHE A 77 18.35 2.61 9.70
N PRO A 78 18.06 1.70 8.74
CA PRO A 78 18.28 2.00 7.34
C PRO A 78 17.35 3.12 6.86
N ARG A 79 17.87 4.00 5.99
CA ARG A 79 17.00 4.89 5.22
C ARG A 79 16.14 4.05 4.29
N ARG A 80 14.84 4.31 4.28
CA ARG A 80 13.85 3.55 3.52
C ARG A 80 13.16 4.47 2.52
N PRO A 81 12.85 4.00 1.31
CA PRO A 81 11.99 4.73 0.38
C PRO A 81 10.61 5.04 1.00
N THR A 82 10.05 6.20 0.65
CA THR A 82 8.76 6.69 1.15
C THR A 82 7.62 5.69 0.91
N ASP A 83 7.58 5.11 -0.28
CA ASP A 83 6.59 4.10 -0.68
C ASP A 83 6.65 2.86 0.22
N ILE A 84 7.84 2.37 0.51
CA ILE A 84 8.05 1.23 1.41
C ILE A 84 7.56 1.55 2.83
N ILE A 85 7.80 2.77 3.32
CA ILE A 85 7.31 3.19 4.64
C ILE A 85 5.78 3.24 4.67
N ILE A 86 5.15 3.81 3.63
CA ILE A 86 3.69 3.88 3.53
C ILE A 86 3.09 2.47 3.43
N GLN A 87 3.62 1.62 2.56
CA GLN A 87 3.17 0.24 2.39
C GLN A 87 3.27 -0.53 3.71
N ASP A 88 4.38 -0.43 4.43
CA ASP A 88 4.58 -1.13 5.70
C ASP A 88 3.66 -0.61 6.81
N CYS A 89 3.37 0.70 6.83
CA CYS A 89 2.34 1.24 7.72
C CYS A 89 0.95 0.69 7.38
N LEU A 90 0.58 0.64 6.10
CA LEU A 90 -0.71 0.08 5.66
C LEU A 90 -0.81 -1.44 5.86
N LEU A 91 0.31 -2.16 5.84
CA LEU A 91 0.39 -3.58 6.20
C LEU A 91 0.35 -3.80 7.72
N GLY A 92 0.53 -2.76 8.53
CA GLY A 92 0.61 -2.86 9.98
C GLY A 92 1.92 -3.46 10.50
N VAL A 93 2.99 -3.41 9.70
CA VAL A 93 4.31 -3.92 10.08
C VAL A 93 5.27 -2.81 10.54
N ASP A 94 4.99 -1.56 10.19
CA ASP A 94 5.79 -0.42 10.65
C ASP A 94 5.48 -0.11 12.13
N PRO A 95 6.48 -0.13 13.04
CA PRO A 95 6.25 0.05 14.48
C PRO A 95 5.85 1.47 14.87
N LEU A 96 6.06 2.46 13.99
CA LEU A 96 5.66 3.85 14.22
C LEU A 96 4.22 4.10 13.75
N CYS A 97 3.66 3.18 12.98
CA CYS A 97 2.29 3.21 12.54
C CYS A 97 1.39 2.62 13.64
N PRO A 98 0.30 3.29 14.03
CA PRO A 98 -0.60 2.74 15.03
C PRO A 98 -1.18 1.43 14.51
N ALA A 99 -1.19 0.41 15.37
CA ALA A 99 -1.88 -0.83 15.09
C ALA A 99 -3.36 -0.48 14.85
N TYR A 100 -3.82 -0.62 13.60
CA TYR A 100 -5.23 -0.48 13.30
C TYR A 100 -5.93 -1.73 13.82
N SER A 101 -6.29 -1.70 15.10
CA SER A 101 -7.09 -2.74 15.74
C SER A 101 -8.46 -2.77 15.05
N HIS A 102 -8.82 -3.90 14.45
CA HIS A 102 -10.23 -4.18 14.20
C HIS A 102 -10.93 -4.29 15.57
N PRO A 103 -11.94 -3.45 15.88
CA PRO A 103 -12.69 -3.58 17.11
C PRO A 103 -13.44 -4.91 17.04
N GLY A 104 -12.93 -5.91 17.78
CA GLY A 104 -13.44 -7.28 17.78
C GLY A 104 -12.39 -8.40 17.68
N ARG A 105 -11.10 -8.08 17.43
CA ARG A 105 -10.05 -9.12 17.31
C ARG A 105 -9.23 -9.29 18.58
N SER A 106 -9.43 -10.43 19.24
CA SER A 106 -8.50 -10.98 20.23
C SER A 106 -7.15 -11.24 19.57
N SER A 107 -6.06 -10.99 20.30
CA SER A 107 -4.65 -11.16 19.93
C SER A 107 -4.26 -12.63 19.74
N SER A 108 -4.99 -13.37 18.91
CA SER A 108 -4.67 -14.73 18.50
C SER A 108 -3.67 -14.68 17.34
N LEU A 109 -2.47 -15.19 17.61
CA LEU A 109 -1.33 -15.34 16.71
C LEU A 109 -1.62 -16.09 15.38
N TYR A 110 -2.84 -16.58 15.16
CA TYR A 110 -3.20 -17.47 14.04
C TYR A 110 -4.58 -17.17 13.40
N SER A 111 -5.03 -15.92 13.39
CA SER A 111 -6.27 -15.55 12.67
C SER A 111 -5.99 -15.02 11.26
N SER A 112 -6.06 -15.95 10.31
CA SER A 112 -5.94 -15.78 8.85
C SER A 112 -7.14 -15.04 8.22
N GLU A 113 -7.39 -13.78 8.57
CA GLU A 113 -8.42 -12.99 7.87
C GLU A 113 -8.00 -11.54 7.59
N GLY A 114 -7.39 -11.33 6.42
CA GLY A 114 -7.38 -10.10 5.61
C GLY A 114 -7.02 -8.80 6.31
N GLY A 115 -5.74 -8.39 6.23
CA GLY A 115 -5.24 -7.16 6.84
C GLY A 115 -5.75 -5.85 6.21
N ASN A 116 -5.11 -4.74 6.61
CA ASN A 116 -5.58 -3.38 6.38
C ASN A 116 -5.38 -2.88 4.94
N LEU A 117 -4.59 -3.61 4.14
CA LEU A 117 -4.25 -3.28 2.77
C LEU A 117 -5.03 -4.15 1.79
N VAL A 118 -5.76 -3.50 0.88
CA VAL A 118 -6.47 -4.13 -0.24
C VAL A 118 -5.63 -3.99 -1.50
N ILE A 119 -5.43 -5.07 -2.24
CA ILE A 119 -4.68 -5.09 -3.49
C ILE A 119 -5.51 -5.67 -4.62
N THR A 120 -5.11 -5.42 -5.85
CA THR A 120 -5.57 -6.20 -7.02
C THR A 120 -4.74 -7.48 -7.18
N SER A 121 -5.28 -8.51 -7.83
CA SER A 121 -4.53 -9.75 -8.12
C SER A 121 -3.34 -9.51 -9.05
N LYS A 122 -3.50 -8.53 -9.95
CA LYS A 122 -2.51 -8.09 -10.93
C LYS A 122 -2.34 -6.58 -10.89
N LEU A 123 -1.23 -6.08 -11.41
CA LEU A 123 -0.99 -4.67 -11.62
C LEU A 123 -1.99 -4.11 -12.62
N VAL A 124 -2.77 -3.11 -12.19
CA VAL A 124 -3.78 -2.42 -13.01
C VAL A 124 -3.30 -1.03 -13.47
N MET A 125 -2.06 -0.68 -13.13
CA MET A 125 -1.36 0.50 -13.65
C MET A 125 -0.13 0.04 -14.43
N GLY A 126 0.09 0.64 -15.59
CA GLY A 126 1.20 0.31 -16.47
C GLY A 126 2.48 1.04 -16.07
N HIS A 127 3.34 0.43 -15.27
CA HIS A 127 4.62 1.02 -14.91
C HIS A 127 5.52 1.22 -16.13
N ILE A 128 5.76 2.47 -16.50
CA ILE A 128 6.58 2.86 -17.68
C ILE A 128 8.02 3.25 -17.31
N GLY A 129 8.41 3.24 -16.02
CA GLY A 129 9.72 3.67 -15.53
C GLY A 129 10.71 2.54 -15.19
N SER A 130 10.74 1.46 -15.98
CA SER A 130 11.54 0.23 -15.69
C SER A 130 13.03 0.47 -15.37
N ASP A 131 13.59 1.59 -15.84
CA ASP A 131 14.96 2.04 -15.74
C ASP A 131 15.24 2.91 -14.51
N LYS A 132 14.22 3.36 -13.78
CA LYS A 132 14.34 4.30 -12.65
C LYS A 132 14.10 3.63 -11.29
N SER A 133 14.76 2.50 -11.04
CA SER A 133 14.71 1.90 -9.69
C SER A 133 15.52 2.75 -8.70
N THR A 134 14.95 2.97 -7.51
CA THR A 134 15.67 3.58 -6.37
C THR A 134 16.65 2.61 -5.70
N ALA A 135 16.63 1.33 -6.07
CA ALA A 135 17.56 0.33 -5.57
C ALA A 135 18.85 0.31 -6.39
N VAL A 136 19.99 0.54 -5.73
CA VAL A 136 21.32 0.54 -6.36
C VAL A 136 21.55 -0.77 -7.11
N GLY A 137 21.93 -0.67 -8.39
CA GLY A 137 22.27 -1.81 -9.25
C GLY A 137 21.08 -2.60 -9.78
N ARG A 138 19.82 -2.15 -9.57
CA ARG A 138 18.64 -2.81 -10.16
C ARG A 138 18.16 -2.05 -11.39
N ALA A 139 18.18 -2.75 -12.53
CA ALA A 139 17.45 -2.37 -13.73
C ALA A 139 16.41 -3.44 -14.04
N TYR A 140 15.23 -3.03 -14.49
CA TYR A 140 14.18 -3.94 -14.93
C TYR A 140 14.01 -3.83 -16.43
N SER A 141 13.53 -4.90 -17.08
CA SER A 141 13.17 -4.79 -18.49
C SER A 141 11.97 -3.84 -18.66
N PRO A 142 11.85 -3.15 -19.80
CA PRO A 142 10.74 -2.23 -20.09
C PRO A 142 9.34 -2.84 -19.91
N GLU A 143 9.24 -4.15 -20.14
CA GLU A 143 8.00 -4.92 -20.04
C GLU A 143 7.68 -5.35 -18.60
N LYS A 144 8.66 -5.28 -17.70
CA LYS A 144 8.52 -5.76 -16.33
C LYS A 144 7.70 -4.77 -15.51
N TRP A 145 6.73 -5.31 -14.77
CA TRP A 145 5.78 -4.53 -13.96
C TRP A 145 4.75 -3.72 -14.77
N ARG A 146 4.61 -4.00 -16.06
CA ARG A 146 3.47 -3.47 -16.83
C ARG A 146 2.16 -4.12 -16.38
N CYS A 147 1.08 -3.65 -16.97
CA CYS A 147 -0.25 -4.20 -16.87
C CYS A 147 -0.28 -5.74 -16.87
N GLY A 148 -1.01 -6.32 -15.92
CA GLY A 148 -1.31 -7.76 -15.89
C GLY A 148 -0.28 -8.62 -15.17
N TRP A 149 0.87 -8.06 -14.78
CA TRP A 149 1.80 -8.74 -13.89
C TRP A 149 1.16 -9.03 -12.54
N ARG A 150 1.51 -10.16 -11.91
CA ARG A 150 1.04 -10.47 -10.56
C ARG A 150 1.48 -9.37 -9.58
N HIS A 151 0.54 -8.88 -8.77
CA HIS A 151 0.87 -7.89 -7.75
C HIS A 151 1.89 -8.45 -6.74
N ALA A 152 2.87 -7.63 -6.31
CA ALA A 152 4.00 -8.10 -5.51
C ALA A 152 3.57 -8.71 -4.16
N PHE A 153 2.47 -8.23 -3.58
CA PHE A 153 1.90 -8.74 -2.33
C PHE A 153 0.90 -9.89 -2.51
N HIS A 154 0.61 -10.31 -3.74
CA HIS A 154 -0.30 -11.42 -3.98
C HIS A 154 0.24 -12.73 -3.38
N GLY A 155 -0.53 -13.34 -2.47
CA GLY A 155 -0.16 -14.54 -1.73
C GLY A 155 0.28 -14.28 -0.28
N ARG A 156 0.36 -13.02 0.15
CA ARG A 156 0.54 -12.63 1.56
C ARG A 156 -0.79 -12.77 2.31
N GLY A 157 -0.79 -13.32 3.53
CA GLY A 157 -2.01 -13.55 4.33
C GLY A 157 -2.60 -12.27 4.92
N GLU A 158 -1.78 -11.22 4.99
CA GLU A 158 -2.08 -9.91 5.54
C GLU A 158 -2.71 -8.93 4.53
N VAL A 159 -2.98 -9.34 3.29
CA VAL A 159 -3.66 -8.50 2.29
C VAL A 159 -5.00 -9.09 1.87
N VAL A 160 -5.92 -8.23 1.47
CA VAL A 160 -7.16 -8.62 0.79
C VAL A 160 -6.97 -8.46 -0.71
N VAL A 161 -7.31 -9.49 -1.49
CA VAL A 161 -7.08 -9.51 -2.94
C VAL A 161 -8.40 -9.32 -3.68
N VAL A 162 -8.45 -8.33 -4.58
CA VAL A 162 -9.50 -8.12 -5.58
C VAL A 162 -9.09 -8.86 -6.86
N PRO A 163 -9.85 -9.87 -7.30
CA PRO A 163 -9.58 -10.55 -8.56
C PRO A 163 -9.81 -9.61 -9.76
N VAL A 164 -8.80 -9.53 -10.63
CA VAL A 164 -8.80 -8.86 -11.95
C VAL A 164 -8.04 -9.69 -12.98
#